data_AF-A0A1C0SKM1-F1
#
_entry.id   AF-A0A1C0SKM1-F1
#
_cell.length_a   1.000
_cell.length_b   1.000
_cell.length_c   1.000
_cell.angle_alpha   90.00
_cell.angle_beta   90.00
_cell.angle_gamma   90.00
#
_symmetry.space_group_name_H-M   'P 1'
#
loop_
_entity.id
_entity.type
_entity.pdbx_description
1 polymer ?
#
loop_
_entity_poly.entity_id
_entity_poly.type
_entity_poly.pdbx_seq_one_letter_code
_entity_poly.pdbx_strand_id
1 'polypeptide(L)' 'MSTEKKPDTTVTVEKRSNGKWCFVIKHRGVTYPAQGNFTSMLQAQAVAQTALKALEQQR' A
#
# COMPACT_ATOMS: atom_id res chain seq x y z
N MET A 1 -21.46 20.09 -0.48
CA MET A 1 -20.34 19.65 0.39
C MET A 1 -19.51 18.68 -0.42
N SER A 2 -18.27 19.04 -0.72
CA SER A 2 -17.37 18.22 -1.52
C SER A 2 -17.08 16.94 -0.75
N THR A 3 -17.62 15.82 -1.21
CA THR A 3 -17.19 14.51 -0.74
C THR A 3 -15.77 14.33 -1.27
N GLU A 4 -14.80 14.89 -0.55
CA GLU A 4 -13.40 14.48 -0.62
C GLU A 4 -13.42 12.99 -0.33
N LYS A 5 -13.56 12.23 -1.40
CA LYS A 5 -13.53 10.78 -1.49
C LYS A 5 -12.10 10.41 -1.13
N LYS A 6 -11.73 10.58 0.14
CA LYS A 6 -10.50 10.04 0.71
C LYS A 6 -10.50 8.61 0.22
N PRO A 7 -9.50 8.20 -0.57
CA PRO A 7 -9.45 6.82 -0.97
C PRO A 7 -9.47 6.04 0.34
N ASP A 8 -10.51 5.24 0.54
CA ASP A 8 -10.64 4.34 1.69
C ASP A 8 -9.39 3.45 1.82
N THR A 9 -8.60 3.40 0.76
CA THR A 9 -7.30 2.76 0.65
C THR A 9 -6.14 3.77 0.69
N THR A 10 -5.30 3.70 1.72
CA THR A 10 -4.00 4.39 1.80
C THR A 10 -2.89 3.36 1.69
N VAL A 11 -1.85 3.64 0.88
CA VAL A 11 -0.64 2.82 0.83
C VAL A 11 0.56 3.60 1.32
N THR A 12 1.29 3.02 2.27
CA THR A 12 2.50 3.60 2.85
C THR A 12 3.67 2.70 2.47
N VAL A 13 4.68 3.26 1.81
CA VAL A 13 5.91 2.54 1.46
C VAL A 13 7.01 2.95 2.44
N GLU A 14 7.59 1.97 3.13
CA GLU A 14 8.58 2.21 4.18
C GLU A 14 9.82 1.36 3.95
N LYS A 15 10.99 1.90 4.31
CA LYS A 15 12.26 1.18 4.30
C LYS A 15 12.44 0.49 5.66
N ARG A 16 12.58 -0.83 5.65
CA ARG A 16 12.89 -1.62 6.85
C ARG A 16 14.34 -1.44 7.28
N SER A 17 14.60 -1.71 8.55
CA SER A 17 15.94 -1.68 9.16
C SER A 17 16.93 -2.65 8.50
N ASN A 18 16.46 -3.65 7.76
CA ASN A 18 17.32 -4.56 6.98
C ASN A 18 17.73 -3.98 5.61
N GLY A 19 17.39 -2.72 5.31
CA GLY A 19 17.67 -2.06 4.02
C GLY A 19 16.70 -2.38 2.90
N LYS A 20 15.71 -3.26 3.12
CA LYS A 20 14.66 -3.61 2.16
C LYS A 20 13.46 -2.69 2.28
N TRP A 21 12.60 -2.72 1.29
CA TRP A 21 11.40 -1.92 1.17
C TRP A 21 10.16 -2.77 1.35
N CYS A 22 9.17 -2.19 2.02
CA CYS A 22 7.89 -2.83 2.32
C CYS A 22 6.78 -1.82 2.10
N PHE A 23 5.56 -2.30 1.93
CA PHE A 23 4.40 -1.42 1.88
C PHE A 23 3.29 -1.92 2.80
N VAL A 24 2.57 -0.97 3.38
CA VAL A 24 1.42 -1.20 4.26
C VAL A 24 0.21 -0.63 3.56
N ILE A 25 -0.87 -1.41 3.47
CA ILE A 25 -2.13 -0.94 2.92
C ILE A 25 -3.14 -0.79 4.04
N LYS A 26 -3.75 0.38 4.17
CA LYS A 26 -4.91 0.60 5.03
C LYS A 26 -6.13 0.73 4.13
N HIS A 27 -7.04 -0.23 4.16
CA HIS A 27 -8.27 -0.20 3.37
C HIS A 27 -9.49 -0.27 4.30
N ARG A 28 -10.39 0.72 4.25
CA ARG A 28 -11.67 0.74 4.98
C ARG A 28 -11.56 0.44 6.48
N GLY A 29 -10.52 0.97 7.14
CA GLY A 29 -10.25 0.72 8.56
C GLY A 29 -9.49 -0.58 8.85
N VAL A 30 -9.27 -1.45 7.86
CA VAL A 30 -8.42 -2.64 7.98
C VAL A 30 -6.99 -2.27 7.60
N THR A 31 -6.07 -2.42 8.54
CA THR A 31 -4.63 -2.31 8.25
C THR A 31 -4.10 -3.67 7.85
N TYR A 32 -3.73 -3.81 6.59
CA TYR A 32 -3.03 -5.00 6.09
C TYR A 32 -1.57 -4.94 6.57
N PRO A 33 -1.00 -6.08 6.98
CA PRO A 33 0.37 -6.13 7.47
C PRO A 33 1.37 -5.66 6.40
N ALA A 34 2.53 -5.15 6.81
CA ALA A 34 3.58 -4.71 5.90
C ALA A 34 4.02 -5.86 4.99
N GLN A 35 3.62 -5.81 3.73
CA GLN A 35 3.89 -6.85 2.75
C GLN A 35 5.13 -6.54 1.92
N GLY A 36 5.82 -7.62 1.55
CA GLY A 36 7.01 -7.58 0.71
C GLY A 36 8.32 -7.32 1.45
N ASN A 37 9.42 -7.62 0.78
CA ASN A 37 10.79 -7.42 1.26
C ASN A 37 11.64 -7.06 0.04
N PHE A 38 11.29 -5.95 -0.61
CA PHE A 38 11.84 -5.56 -1.91
C PHE A 38 13.22 -4.95 -1.76
N THR A 39 14.09 -5.17 -2.73
CA THR A 39 15.42 -4.55 -2.77
C THR A 39 15.37 -3.08 -3.19
N SER A 40 14.31 -2.67 -3.89
CA SER A 40 14.19 -1.34 -4.48
C SER A 40 12.86 -0.68 -4.10
N MET A 41 12.90 0.63 -3.83
CA MET A 41 11.71 1.45 -3.57
C MET A 41 10.70 1.34 -4.71
N LEU A 42 11.20 1.37 -5.96
CA LEU A 42 10.35 1.28 -7.15
C LEU A 42 9.57 -0.03 -7.21
N GLN A 43 10.18 -1.16 -6.83
CA GLN A 43 9.49 -2.45 -6.75
C GLN A 43 8.42 -2.42 -5.65
N ALA A 44 8.73 -1.88 -4.48
CA ALA A 44 7.76 -1.76 -3.40
C ALA A 44 6.57 -0.88 -3.80
N GLN A 45 6.82 0.23 -4.51
CA GLN A 45 5.78 1.11 -5.04
C GLN A 45 4.95 0.44 -6.14
N ALA A 46 5.57 -0.28 -7.07
CA ALA A 46 4.85 -0.99 -8.12
C ALA A 46 3.89 -2.03 -7.53
N VAL A 47 4.38 -2.87 -6.60
CA VAL A 47 3.54 -3.88 -5.95
C VAL A 47 2.49 -3.25 -5.05
N ALA A 48 2.82 -2.17 -4.34
CA ALA A 48 1.86 -1.36 -3.59
C ALA A 48 0.68 -0.88 -4.46
N GLN A 49 0.97 -0.34 -5.64
CA GLN A 49 -0.05 0.13 -6.59
C GLN A 49 -0.87 -1.03 -7.17
N THR A 50 -0.23 -2.16 -7.48
CA THR A 50 -0.94 -3.37 -7.94
C THR A 50 -1.87 -3.91 -6.85
N ALA A 51 -1.42 -3.98 -5.60
CA ALA A 51 -2.21 -4.44 -4.47
C ALA A 51 -3.36 -3.49 -4.14
N LEU A 52 -3.12 -2.17 -4.23
CA LEU A 52 -4.17 -1.14 -4.17
C LEU A 52 -5.25 -1.40 -5.21
N LYS A 53 -4.85 -1.55 -6.48
CA LYS A 53 -5.78 -1.79 -7.59
C LYS A 53 -6.55 -3.11 -7.43
N ALA A 54 -5.89 -4.17 -6.95
CA ALA A 54 -6.55 -5.45 -6.68
C ALA A 54 -7.62 -5.32 -5.59
N LEU A 55 -7.33 -4.59 -4.50
CA LEU A 55 -8.29 -4.30 -3.44
C LEU A 55 -9.46 -3.42 -3.92
N GLU A 56 -9.19 -2.49 -4.84
CA GLU A 56 -10.25 -1.68 -5.47
C GLU A 56 -11.12 -2.49 -6.44
N GLN A 57 -10.55 -3.47 -7.15
CA GLN A 57 -11.25 -4.36 -8.08
C GLN A 57 -12.05 -5.45 -7.37
N GLN A 58 -11.73 -5.78 -6.13
CA GLN A 58 -12.46 -6.76 -5.31
C GLN A 58 -13.80 -6.20 -4.76
N ARG A 59 -14.37 -5.18 -5.42
CA ARG A 59 -15.64 -4.51 -5.11
C ARG A 59 -16.84 -5.11 -5.83
#